data_AF-A0A7C2WSW6-F1
#
_entry.id   AF-A0A7C2WSW6-F1
#
_cell.length_a   1.000
_cell.length_b   1.000
_cell.length_c   1.000
_cell.angle_alpha   90.00
_cell.angle_beta   90.00
_cell.angle_gamma   90.00
#
_symmetry.space_group_name_H-M   'P 1'
#
loop_
_entity.id
_entity.type
_entity.pdbx_description
1 polymer ?
#
loop_
_entity_poly.entity_id
_entity_poly.type
_entity_poly.pdbx_seq_one_letter_code
_entity_poly.pdbx_strand_id
1 'polypeptide(L)' 'MTNIKNIYDEFGWEEASGYQVGTRIKTLRDEDGFKTVLLKLPKGFHMDSHTHIYNEQHIVLEGEYESEGVT' A
#
# COMPACT_ATOMS: atom_id res chain seq x y z
N MET A 1 20.78 -6.08 -15.14
CA MET A 1 20.51 -4.63 -15.20
C MET A 1 19.54 -4.31 -14.08
N THR A 2 19.91 -3.42 -13.15
CA THR A 2 19.00 -3.00 -12.07
C THR A 2 17.98 -2.02 -12.63
N ASN A 3 16.69 -2.36 -12.55
CA ASN A 3 15.62 -1.45 -12.92
C ASN A 3 15.27 -0.58 -11.70
N ILE A 4 15.70 0.68 -11.71
CA ILE A 4 15.41 1.63 -10.64
C ILE A 4 14.12 2.36 -10.98
N LYS A 5 13.12 2.28 -10.10
CA LYS A 5 11.82 2.95 -10.24
C LYS A 5 11.77 4.22 -9.40
N ASN A 6 11.24 5.31 -9.96
CA ASN A 6 10.92 6.51 -9.19
C ASN A 6 9.58 6.32 -8.46
N ILE A 7 9.64 6.13 -7.14
CA ILE A 7 8.43 5.93 -6.33
C ILE A 7 7.62 7.22 -6.11
N TYR A 8 8.20 8.39 -6.40
CA TYR A 8 7.57 9.70 -6.18
C TYR A 8 6.89 10.29 -7.42
N ASP A 9 6.99 9.65 -8.59
CA ASP A 9 6.25 10.14 -9.77
C ASP A 9 4.75 9.83 -9.67
N GLU A 10 3.96 10.64 -10.37
CA GLU A 10 2.49 10.55 -10.38
C GLU A 10 1.94 9.57 -11.43
N PHE A 11 2.79 8.81 -12.14
CA PHE A 11 2.34 7.84 -13.14
C PHE A 11 1.96 6.50 -12.49
N GLY A 12 0.97 5.82 -13.06
CA GLY A 12 0.57 4.47 -12.65
C GLY A 12 -0.21 4.37 -11.33
N TRP A 13 -0.69 5.51 -10.81
CA TRP A 13 -1.63 5.53 -9.68
C TRP A 13 -3.06 5.30 -10.16
N GLU A 14 -3.77 4.38 -9.53
CA GLU A 14 -5.17 4.06 -9.77
C GLU A 14 -5.98 4.10 -8.46
N GLU A 15 -7.30 4.14 -8.56
CA GLU A 15 -8.18 3.95 -7.39
C GLU A 15 -8.03 2.52 -6.87
N ALA A 16 -7.82 2.38 -5.56
CA ALA A 16 -7.62 1.08 -4.93
C ALA A 16 -8.97 0.39 -4.71
N SER A 17 -9.36 -0.48 -5.65
CA SER A 17 -10.60 -1.25 -5.52
C SER A 17 -10.58 -2.11 -4.24
N GLY A 18 -11.69 -2.08 -3.48
CA GLY A 18 -11.81 -2.78 -2.20
C GLY A 18 -11.27 -2.02 -0.98
N TYR A 19 -10.63 -0.86 -1.20
CA TYR A 19 -10.24 0.06 -0.12
C TYR A 19 -11.28 1.17 0.04
N GLN A 20 -11.18 1.89 1.17
CA GLN A 20 -11.94 3.12 1.38
C GLN A 20 -11.76 4.11 0.22
N VAL A 21 -12.85 4.77 -0.18
CA VAL A 21 -12.87 5.79 -1.25
C VAL A 21 -11.79 6.84 -1.05
N GLY A 22 -11.06 7.16 -2.12
CA GLY A 22 -9.94 8.09 -2.12
C GLY A 22 -8.58 7.44 -1.82
N THR A 23 -8.56 6.13 -1.54
CA THR A 23 -7.33 5.36 -1.49
C THR A 23 -6.80 5.14 -2.89
N ARG A 24 -5.55 5.49 -3.13
CA ARG A 24 -4.88 5.24 -4.41
C ARG A 24 -3.78 4.21 -4.24
N ILE A 25 -3.58 3.39 -5.26
CA ILE A 25 -2.56 2.33 -5.29
C ILE A 25 -1.67 2.49 -6.53
N LYS A 26 -0.38 2.20 -6.39
CA LYS A 26 0.56 2.08 -7.50
C LYS A 26 1.34 0.77 -7.34
N THR A 27 1.19 -0.12 -8.30
CA THR A 27 1.87 -1.42 -8.27
C THR A 27 3.32 -1.26 -8.77
N LEU A 28 4.29 -1.55 -7.90
CA LEU A 28 5.71 -1.52 -8.24
C LEU A 28 6.21 -2.87 -8.77
N ARG A 29 5.63 -3.97 -8.28
CA ARG A 29 5.98 -5.34 -8.63
C ARG A 29 4.77 -6.25 -8.39
N ASP A 30 4.54 -7.17 -9.32
CA ASP A 30 3.50 -8.19 -9.25
C ASP A 30 4.00 -9.41 -10.02
N GLU A 31 4.59 -10.37 -9.30
CA GLU A 31 5.24 -11.53 -9.90
C GLU A 31 5.20 -12.70 -8.92
N ASP A 32 5.00 -13.92 -9.43
CA ASP A 32 5.04 -15.18 -8.68
C ASP A 32 4.19 -15.20 -7.39
N GLY A 33 3.07 -14.46 -7.38
CA GLY A 33 2.17 -14.34 -6.23
C GLY A 33 2.63 -13.36 -5.15
N PHE A 34 3.73 -12.63 -5.36
CA PHE A 34 4.21 -11.59 -4.47
C PHE A 34 4.02 -10.21 -5.07
N LYS A 35 3.62 -9.26 -4.21
CA LYS A 35 3.33 -7.89 -4.63
C LYS A 35 4.13 -6.88 -3.83
N THR A 36 4.49 -5.78 -4.48
CA THR A 36 4.98 -4.58 -3.82
C THR A 36 4.19 -3.41 -4.39
N VAL A 37 3.53 -2.67 -3.51
CA VAL A 37 2.65 -1.55 -3.88
C VAL A 37 2.99 -0.32 -3.07
N LEU A 38 2.70 0.85 -3.61
CA LEU A 38 2.58 2.08 -2.85
C LEU A 38 1.10 2.36 -2.63
N LEU A 39 0.77 2.83 -1.43
CA LEU A 39 -0.58 3.25 -1.06
C LEU A 39 -0.56 4.72 -0.66
N LYS A 40 -1.50 5.49 -1.19
CA LYS A 40 -1.86 6.83 -0.68
C LYS A 40 -3.18 6.66 0.07
N LEU A 41 -3.09 6.64 1.40
CA LEU A 41 -4.24 6.47 2.28
C LEU A 41 -4.83 7.86 2.62
N PRO A 42 -6.15 8.06 2.47
CA PRO A 42 -6.78 9.33 2.87
C PRO A 42 -6.76 9.48 4.40
N LYS A 43 -6.85 10.73 4.87
CA LYS A 43 -7.00 10.98 6.32
C LYS A 43 -8.25 10.28 6.86
N GLY A 44 -8.10 9.59 7.99
CA GLY A 44 -9.18 8.81 8.59
C GLY A 44 -9.43 7.48 7.88
N PHE A 45 -8.48 7.01 7.06
CA PHE A 45 -8.49 5.66 6.53
C PHE A 45 -8.65 4.62 7.65
N HIS A 46 -9.54 3.67 7.43
CA HIS A 46 -9.71 2.51 8.30
C HIS A 46 -9.75 1.24 7.45
N MET A 47 -9.12 0.18 7.96
CA MET A 47 -9.15 -1.15 7.37
C MET A 47 -9.73 -2.12 8.39
N ASP A 48 -10.69 -2.94 7.95
CA ASP A 48 -11.28 -3.98 8.78
C ASP A 48 -10.24 -5.01 9.21
N SER A 49 -10.42 -5.61 10.39
CA SER A 49 -9.53 -6.63 10.92
C SER A 49 -9.45 -7.85 9.99
N HIS A 50 -8.22 -8.25 9.65
CA HIS A 50 -7.95 -9.41 8.81
C HIS A 50 -6.60 -10.04 9.19
N THR A 51 -6.27 -11.16 8.54
CA THR A 51 -4.99 -11.87 8.75
C THR A 51 -4.33 -12.15 7.42
N HIS A 52 -3.00 -12.19 7.42
CA HIS A 52 -2.22 -12.54 6.24
C HIS A 52 -1.78 -14.00 6.32
N ILE A 53 -1.96 -14.72 5.22
CA ILE A 53 -1.43 -16.07 5.04
C ILE A 53 0.07 -16.07 4.70
N TYR A 54 0.65 -14.90 4.42
CA TYR A 54 2.07 -14.64 4.16
C TYR A 54 2.54 -13.41 4.94
N ASN A 55 3.84 -13.16 5.00
CA ASN A 55 4.37 -11.98 5.67
C ASN A 55 4.01 -10.70 4.90
N GLU A 56 3.69 -9.65 5.64
CA GLU A 56 3.53 -8.29 5.13
C GLU A 56 4.59 -7.37 5.76
N GLN A 57 5.09 -6.40 4.99
CA GLN A 57 6.03 -5.39 5.46
C GLN A 57 5.55 -4.01 5.01
N HIS A 58 5.47 -3.08 5.96
CA HIS A 58 5.15 -1.68 5.70
C HIS A 58 6.36 -0.78 5.94
N ILE A 59 6.52 0.21 5.07
CA ILE A 59 7.47 1.31 5.24
C ILE A 59 6.68 2.60 5.04
N VAL A 60 6.59 3.42 6.08
CA VAL A 60 5.92 4.71 6.00
C VAL A 60 6.85 5.71 5.31
N LEU A 61 6.38 6.27 4.20
CA LEU A 61 7.11 7.30 3.45
C LEU A 61 6.71 8.72 3.89
N GLU A 62 5.45 8.91 4.27
CA GLU A 62 4.89 10.19 4.74
C GLU A 62 3.68 9.92 5.64
N GLY A 63 3.48 10.75 6.66
CA GLY A 63 2.38 10.62 7.62
C GLY A 63 2.64 9.52 8.67
N GLU A 64 1.55 8.95 9.18
CA GLU A 64 1.55 7.92 10.22
C GLU A 64 0.22 7.14 10.19
N TYR A 65 0.22 5.93 10.74
CA TYR A 65 -0.98 5.13 10.98
C TYR A 65 -0.76 4.22 12.19
N GLU A 66 -1.87 3.77 12.78
CA GLU A 66 -1.87 2.76 13.82
C GLU A 66 -2.13 1.38 13.18
N SER A 67 -1.37 0.38 13.62
CA SER A 67 -1.55 -1.03 13.23
C SER A 67 -1.77 -1.87 14.48
N GLU A 68 -2.55 -2.94 14.33
CA GLU A 68 -2.93 -3.89 15.41
C GLU A 68 -3.71 -3.31 16.60
N GLY A 69 -4.03 -2.01 16.59
CA GLY A 69 -4.73 -1.35 17.69
C GLY A 69 -3.91 -1.33 18.99
N VAL A 70 -4.58 -1.04 20.10
CA VAL A 70 -4.03 -1.26 21.45
C VAL A 70 -4.57 -2.60 21.95
N THR A 71 -3.68 -3.57 22.16
CA THR A 71 -4.00 -4.87 22.81
C THR A 71 -4.77 -4.72 24.12
#